data_AF-A0A272ETV3-F1
#
_entry.id   AF-A0A272ETV3-F1
#
_cell.length_a   1.000
_cell.length_b   1.000
_cell.length_c   1.000
_cell.angle_alpha   90.00
_cell.angle_beta   90.00
_cell.angle_gamma   90.00
#
_symmetry.space_group_name_H-M   'P 1'
#
loop_
_entity.id
_entity.type
_entity.pdbx_description
1 polymer ?
#
loop_
_entity_poly.entity_id
_entity_poly.type
_entity_poly.pdbx_seq_one_letter_code
_entity_poly.pdbx_strand_id
1 'polypeptide(L)'
;MSTSLIALLRKQLPSIFGESLPTDIYYRSADGNVVAVALDAATVDELAFAIQTASAEASALNRRRNTLEDLHAEVRKRAARGADRIADIAWEG
;
A
#
# COMPACT_ATOMS: atom_id res chain seq x y z
N MET A 1 29.58 19.97 -6.41
CA MET A 1 28.30 19.41 -5.94
C MET A 1 27.78 18.52 -7.06
N SER A 2 27.94 17.21 -6.92
CA SER A 2 27.55 16.24 -7.95
C SER A 2 26.04 16.10 -7.95
N THR A 3 25.39 16.57 -9.01
CA THR A 3 23.94 16.44 -9.18
C THR A 3 23.60 14.96 -9.26
N SER A 4 22.78 14.44 -8.35
CA SER A 4 22.37 13.04 -8.39
C SER A 4 21.55 12.76 -9.66
N LEU A 5 21.65 11.54 -10.19
CA LEU A 5 20.88 11.10 -11.35
C LEU A 5 19.38 11.34 -11.14
N ILE A 6 18.87 11.18 -9.92
CA ILE A 6 17.46 11.41 -9.58
C ILE A 6 17.10 12.90 -9.60
N ALA A 7 17.98 13.78 -9.11
CA ALA A 7 17.76 15.23 -9.21
C ALA A 7 17.75 15.70 -10.68
N LEU A 8 18.55 15.06 -11.54
CA LEU A 8 18.56 15.32 -12.99
C LEU A 8 17.27 14.80 -13.65
N LEU A 9 16.87 13.56 -13.31
CA LEU A 9 15.65 12.93 -13.82
C LEU A 9 14.39 13.67 -13.39
N ARG A 10 14.30 14.17 -12.15
CA ARG A 10 13.14 14.94 -11.67
C ARG A 10 12.91 16.22 -12.50
N LYS A 11 13.98 16.84 -13.03
CA LYS A 11 13.88 17.98 -13.97
C LYS A 11 13.40 17.57 -15.37
N GLN A 12 13.61 16.32 -15.78
CA GLN A 12 13.22 15.78 -17.09
C GLN A 12 11.89 15.01 -17.09
N LEU A 13 11.43 14.53 -15.92
CA LEU A 13 10.16 13.86 -15.68
C LEU A 13 8.92 14.74 -15.36
N PRO A 14 8.88 16.09 -15.49
CA PRO A 14 7.76 16.92 -15.01
C PRO A 14 6.34 16.55 -15.50
N SER A 15 6.20 15.75 -16.56
CA SER A 15 4.90 15.41 -17.15
C SER A 15 4.30 14.07 -16.73
N ILE A 16 5.07 13.10 -16.21
CA ILE A 16 4.57 11.71 -16.06
C ILE A 16 4.39 11.31 -14.59
N PHE A 17 5.20 11.86 -13.68
CA PHE A 17 5.23 11.43 -12.27
C PHE A 17 4.89 12.53 -11.24
N GLY A 18 4.76 13.79 -11.71
CA GLY A 18 4.16 14.94 -11.04
C GLY A 18 4.19 14.94 -9.50
N GLU A 19 3.01 14.78 -8.89
CA GLU A 19 2.76 14.88 -7.44
C GLU A 19 2.86 13.55 -6.69
N SER A 20 2.87 12.43 -7.41
CA SER A 20 2.82 11.10 -6.80
C SER A 20 4.19 10.59 -6.34
N LEU A 21 5.27 11.26 -6.74
CA LEU A 21 6.61 10.91 -6.31
C LEU A 21 6.84 11.32 -4.86
N PRO A 22 7.24 10.39 -3.98
CA PRO A 22 7.51 10.72 -2.59
C PRO A 22 8.77 11.58 -2.46
N THR A 23 8.86 12.30 -1.34
CA THR A 23 10.08 13.04 -0.97
C THR A 23 11.16 12.07 -0.46
N ASP A 24 10.75 11.02 0.23
CA ASP A 24 11.61 10.00 0.81
C ASP A 24 11.12 8.61 0.41
N ILE A 25 12.05 7.69 0.20
CA ILE A 25 11.76 6.26 0.03
C ILE A 25 12.11 5.51 1.32
N TYR A 26 11.36 4.44 1.55
CA TYR A 26 11.52 3.61 2.73
C TYR A 26 11.78 2.17 2.30
N TYR A 27 12.77 1.53 2.92
CA TYR A 27 13.02 0.10 2.73
C TYR A 27 13.48 -0.55 4.03
N ARG A 28 13.48 -1.87 4.06
CA ARG A 28 13.99 -2.64 5.19
C ARG A 28 15.42 -3.08 4.94
N SER A 29 16.35 -2.77 5.85
CA SER A 29 17.73 -3.25 5.78
C SER A 29 17.81 -4.75 6.04
N ALA A 30 18.99 -5.35 5.78
CA ALA A 30 19.26 -6.75 6.09
C ALA A 30 19.04 -7.08 7.58
N ASP A 31 19.29 -6.13 8.47
CA ASP A 31 19.08 -6.26 9.92
C ASP A 31 17.61 -6.08 10.34
N GLY A 32 16.71 -5.83 9.39
CA GLY A 32 15.29 -5.63 9.66
C GLY A 32 14.92 -4.20 10.04
N ASN A 33 15.85 -3.25 10.04
CA ASN A 33 15.58 -1.85 10.38
C ASN A 33 14.91 -1.11 9.22
N VAL A 34 14.01 -0.17 9.53
CA VAL A 34 13.44 0.72 8.50
C VAL A 34 14.46 1.81 8.20
N VAL A 35 14.85 1.91 6.93
CA VAL A 35 15.75 2.93 6.41
C VAL A 35 14.91 3.92 5.60
N ALA A 36 15.09 5.20 5.87
CA ALA A 36 14.52 6.30 5.11
C ALA A 36 15.64 7.01 4.34
N VAL A 37 15.46 7.20 3.04
CA VAL A 37 16.43 7.88 2.18
C VAL A 37 15.70 8.91 1.35
N ALA A 38 16.23 10.14 1.33
CA ALA A 38 15.71 11.19 0.47
C ALA A 38 15.77 10.72 -0.98
N LEU A 39 14.66 10.83 -1.71
CA LEU A 39 14.56 10.27 -3.06
C LEU A 39 15.61 10.90 -3.99
N ASP A 40 15.99 12.16 -3.79
CA ASP A 40 17.04 12.80 -4.57
C ASP A 40 18.46 12.31 -4.23
N ALA A 41 18.69 11.70 -3.07
CA ALA A 41 19.97 11.10 -2.69
C ALA A 41 20.00 9.58 -2.92
N ALA A 42 18.85 8.96 -3.16
CA ALA A 42 18.73 7.52 -3.30
C ALA A 42 19.52 6.95 -4.48
N THR A 43 20.13 5.81 -4.25
CA THR A 43 20.71 4.96 -5.30
C THR A 43 19.63 4.13 -6.00
N VAL A 44 19.98 3.56 -7.16
CA VAL A 44 19.08 2.65 -7.89
C VAL A 44 18.77 1.40 -7.07
N ASP A 45 19.75 0.90 -6.31
CA ASP A 45 19.58 -0.27 -5.45
C ASP A 45 18.63 0.03 -4.29
N GLU A 46 18.77 1.20 -3.65
CA GLU A 46 17.84 1.63 -2.60
C GLU A 46 16.40 1.81 -3.12
N LEU A 47 16.25 2.30 -4.35
CA LEU A 47 14.94 2.34 -5.01
C LEU A 47 14.38 0.93 -5.24
N ALA A 48 15.22 -0.03 -5.66
CA ALA A 48 14.80 -1.43 -5.83
C ALA A 48 14.38 -2.06 -4.50
N PHE A 49 15.11 -1.79 -3.41
CA PHE A 49 14.74 -2.25 -2.07
C PHE A 49 13.44 -1.61 -1.57
N ALA A 50 13.21 -0.33 -1.88
CA ALA A 50 11.96 0.34 -1.54
C ALA A 50 10.77 -0.28 -2.31
N ILE A 51 10.94 -0.57 -3.60
CA ILE A 51 9.93 -1.26 -4.42
C ILE A 51 9.62 -2.65 -3.84
N GLN A 52 10.66 -3.41 -3.47
CA GLN A 52 10.49 -4.74 -2.86
C GLN A 52 9.73 -4.65 -1.53
N THR A 53 10.08 -3.68 -0.69
CA THR A 53 9.43 -3.44 0.61
C THR A 53 7.95 -3.09 0.41
N ALA A 54 7.65 -2.12 -0.44
CA ALA A 54 6.27 -1.72 -0.75
C ALA A 54 5.45 -2.88 -1.34
N SER A 55 6.05 -3.74 -2.17
CA SER A 55 5.39 -4.91 -2.75
C SER A 55 5.03 -5.96 -1.68
N ALA A 56 5.91 -6.16 -0.69
CA ALA A 56 5.65 -7.05 0.44
C ALA A 56 4.50 -6.52 1.32
N GLU A 57 4.48 -5.21 1.59
CA GLU A 57 3.41 -4.55 2.33
C GLU A 57 2.07 -4.63 1.60
N ALA A 58 2.04 -4.33 0.31
CA ALA A 58 0.85 -4.46 -0.52
C ALA A 58 0.33 -5.90 -0.55
N SER A 59 1.22 -6.89 -0.62
CA SER A 59 0.86 -8.31 -0.56
C SER A 59 0.26 -8.71 0.79
N ALA A 60 0.75 -8.16 1.90
CA ALA A 60 0.18 -8.38 3.23
C ALA A 60 -1.21 -7.72 3.36
N LEU A 61 -1.35 -6.49 2.88
CA LEU A 61 -2.64 -5.77 2.86
C LEU A 61 -3.68 -6.49 2.00
N ASN A 62 -3.31 -6.96 0.81
CA ASN A 62 -4.22 -7.72 -0.05
C ASN A 62 -4.69 -9.02 0.60
N ARG A 63 -3.79 -9.78 1.24
CA ARG A 63 -4.18 -10.98 1.99
C ARG A 63 -5.18 -10.64 3.09
N ARG A 64 -4.91 -9.60 3.87
CA ARG A 64 -5.83 -9.13 4.91
C ARG A 64 -7.19 -8.73 4.34
N ARG A 65 -7.21 -7.97 3.22
CA ARG A 65 -8.45 -7.56 2.55
C ARG A 65 -9.26 -8.78 2.11
N ASN A 66 -8.63 -9.73 1.43
CA ASN A 66 -9.30 -10.94 0.94
C ASN A 66 -9.88 -11.77 2.11
N THR A 67 -9.15 -11.92 3.22
CA THR A 67 -9.67 -12.60 4.42
C THR A 67 -10.91 -11.91 4.99
N LEU A 68 -10.96 -10.56 4.96
CA LEU A 68 -12.13 -9.81 5.39
C LEU A 68 -13.31 -9.96 4.42
N GLU A 69 -13.05 -9.99 3.11
CA GLU A 69 -14.05 -10.25 2.08
C GLU A 69 -14.68 -11.65 2.24
N ASP A 70 -13.84 -12.68 2.46
CA ASP A 70 -14.29 -14.06 2.72
C ASP A 70 -15.12 -14.15 4.00
N LEU A 71 -14.64 -13.52 5.09
CA LEU A 71 -15.37 -13.48 6.36
C LEU A 71 -16.73 -12.80 6.20
N HIS A 72 -16.77 -11.66 5.50
CA HIS A 72 -18.02 -10.94 5.24
C HIS A 72 -19.01 -11.81 4.44
N ALA A 73 -18.54 -12.54 3.42
CA ALA A 73 -19.38 -13.45 2.65
C ALA A 73 -19.97 -14.58 3.53
N GLU A 74 -19.16 -15.19 4.41
CA GLU A 74 -19.60 -16.26 5.30
C GLU A 74 -20.57 -15.78 6.38
N VAL A 75 -20.32 -14.62 6.98
CA VAL A 75 -21.21 -13.97 7.97
C VAL A 75 -22.57 -13.66 7.34
N ARG A 76 -22.59 -13.18 6.09
CA ARG A 76 -23.83 -12.89 5.35
C ARG A 76 -24.67 -14.14 5.09
N LYS A 77 -24.04 -15.27 4.75
CA LYS A 77 -24.75 -16.55 4.54
C LYS A 77 -25.41 -17.07 5.82
N ARG A 78 -24.82 -16.78 6.99
CA ARG A 78 -25.22 -17.32 8.29
C ARG A 78 -26.17 -16.40 9.06
N ALA A 79 -26.73 -15.38 8.41
CA ALA A 79 -27.62 -14.38 9.01
C ALA A 79 -27.07 -13.80 10.33
N ALA A 80 -25.75 -13.61 10.42
CA ALA A 80 -25.14 -13.00 11.59
C ALA A 80 -25.52 -11.52 11.70
N ARG A 81 -25.55 -11.01 12.94
CA ARG A 81 -26.06 -9.68 13.33
C ARG A 81 -25.76 -8.58 12.30
N GLY A 82 -26.81 -7.95 11.76
CA GLY A 82 -26.71 -6.93 10.70
C GLY A 82 -26.87 -7.47 9.27
N ALA A 83 -26.96 -8.79 9.09
CA ALA A 83 -27.34 -9.44 7.83
C ALA A 83 -28.87 -9.68 7.71
N ASP A 84 -29.64 -9.45 8.78
CA ASP A 84 -31.10 -9.49 8.75
C ASP A 84 -31.61 -8.46 7.73
N ARG A 85 -32.33 -8.92 6.69
CA ARG A 85 -33.02 -7.98 5.80
C ARG A 85 -34.20 -7.42 6.57
N ILE A 86 -34.49 -6.13 6.40
CA ILE A 86 -35.72 -5.49 6.93
C ILE A 86 -36.99 -6.27 6.52
N ALA A 87 -36.95 -7.06 5.44
CA ALA A 87 -38.05 -7.94 5.03
C ALA A 87 -38.28 -9.16 5.95
N ASP A 88 -37.28 -9.59 6.73
CA ASP A 88 -37.36 -10.72 7.65
C ASP A 88 -37.80 -10.29 9.07
N ILE A 89 -37.78 -8.98 9.35
CA ILE A 89 -38.44 -8.36 10.50
C ILE A 89 -39.93 -8.22 10.13
N ALA A 90 -40.62 -9.35 10.03
CA ALA A 90 -42.07 -9.33 9.93
C ALA A 90 -42.61 -8.55 11.14
N TRP A 91 -43.32 -7.46 10.82
CA TRP A 91 -44.24 -6.76 11.70
C TRP A 91 -45.16 -7.79 12.37
N GLU A 92 -44.99 -8.05 13.67
CA GLU A 92 -46.08 -8.57 14.48
C GLU A 92 -47.01 -7.39 14.79
N GLY A 93 -48.06 -7.27 13.98
CA GLY A 93 -49.25 -6.47 14.26
C GLY A 93 -50.43 -7.37 14.55
#